data_AF-A0A2E2QLI1-F1
#
_entry.id   AF-A0A2E2QLI1-F1
#
_cell.length_a   1.000
_cell.length_b   1.000
_cell.length_c   1.000
_cell.angle_alpha   90.00
_cell.angle_beta   90.00
_cell.angle_gamma   90.00
#
_symmetry.space_group_name_H-M   'P 1'
#
loop_
_entity.id
_entity.type
_entity.pdbx_description
1 polymer ?
#
loop_
_entity_poly.entity_id
_entity_poly.type
_entity_poly.pdbx_seq_one_letter_code
_entity_poly.pdbx_strand_id
1 'polypeptide(L)'
;MRKVNATKKMTFEQELQELSLDFSISRYLEIRRKYPESNPDGFLFFRPYEDTIGFEYAITLEQELEKFQITQGTFLGMLDGYPNRIDQLCLEMLAAIDTRENIENEIPHAIANGLAIGDALLDFLINITLESISYHKCEIPHSYLLLLRMRTNLLNNKYVSEQTSRQRRKFAAKIVAENPDASIRDIAKEMGVNHVTLYAWMKDKKFKEIVERARNFDREEFFKLVGKVLNDK
;
A
#
# COMPACT_ATOMS: atom_id res chain seq x y z
N MET A 1 39.16 45.30 8.22
CA MET A 1 37.73 45.11 7.87
C MET A 1 37.57 43.77 7.16
N ARG A 2 37.02 42.76 7.83
CA ARG A 2 36.67 41.47 7.19
C ARG A 2 35.41 41.68 6.38
N LYS A 3 35.49 41.53 5.05
CA LYS A 3 34.32 41.47 4.17
C LYS A 3 33.53 40.20 4.56
N VAL A 4 32.37 40.40 5.17
CA VAL A 4 31.37 39.34 5.33
C VAL A 4 30.89 39.04 3.92
N ASN A 5 31.26 37.87 3.39
CA ASN A 5 30.69 37.38 2.13
C ASN A 5 29.18 37.21 2.36
N ALA A 6 28.39 38.06 1.72
CA ALA A 6 26.94 37.92 1.71
C ALA A 6 26.64 36.58 1.03
N THR A 7 26.16 35.60 1.78
CA THR A 7 25.67 34.34 1.24
C THR A 7 24.54 34.68 0.29
N LYS A 8 24.76 34.49 -1.01
CA LYS A 8 23.77 34.79 -2.05
C LYS A 8 22.52 33.97 -1.74
N LYS A 9 21.40 34.64 -1.48
CA LYS A 9 20.14 33.97 -1.16
C LYS A 9 19.70 33.21 -2.42
N MET A 10 19.66 31.88 -2.33
CA MET A 10 19.22 31.03 -3.43
C MET A 10 17.74 31.25 -3.72
N THR A 11 17.36 31.13 -4.99
CA THR A 11 15.95 31.07 -5.41
C THR A 11 15.36 29.69 -5.05
N PHE A 12 14.04 29.58 -5.05
CA PHE A 12 13.37 28.31 -4.77
C PHE A 12 13.81 27.22 -5.76
N GLU A 13 13.89 27.55 -7.05
CA GLU A 13 14.30 26.64 -8.12
C GLU A 13 15.73 26.12 -7.92
N GLN A 14 16.63 26.99 -7.46
CA GLN A 14 18.01 26.59 -7.13
C GLN A 14 18.06 25.63 -5.95
N GLU A 15 17.23 25.86 -4.93
CA GLU A 15 17.16 24.96 -3.78
C GLU A 15 16.54 23.60 -4.14
N LEU A 16 15.59 23.57 -5.08
CA LEU A 16 15.06 22.32 -5.63
C LEU A 16 16.10 21.55 -6.44
N GLN A 17 16.86 22.26 -7.28
CA GLN A 17 17.91 21.65 -8.07
C GLN A 17 19.01 21.05 -7.20
N GLU A 18 19.40 21.71 -6.11
CA GLU A 18 20.34 21.14 -5.16
C GLU A 18 19.75 19.92 -4.43
N LEU A 19 18.48 20.00 -4.01
CA LEU A 19 17.80 18.88 -3.35
C LEU A 19 17.70 17.63 -4.25
N SER A 20 17.52 17.81 -5.56
CA SER A 20 17.43 16.68 -6.51
C SER A 20 18.79 16.04 -6.83
N LEU A 21 19.89 16.77 -6.64
CA LEU A 21 21.25 16.27 -6.79
C LEU A 21 21.78 15.61 -5.51
N ASP A 22 21.41 16.13 -4.34
CA ASP A 22 21.81 15.62 -3.02
C ASP A 22 20.61 15.62 -2.06
N PHE A 23 19.79 14.57 -2.16
CA PHE A 23 18.56 14.47 -1.38
C PHE A 23 18.85 14.18 0.10
N SER A 24 18.29 15.01 0.99
CA SER A 24 18.17 14.68 2.40
C SER A 24 16.82 15.12 2.96
N ILE A 25 16.30 14.31 3.90
CA ILE A 25 15.03 14.62 4.59
C ILE A 25 15.12 15.98 5.29
N SER A 26 16.24 16.28 5.93
CA SER A 26 16.46 17.55 6.62
C SER A 26 16.36 18.74 5.67
N ARG A 27 16.97 18.66 4.48
CA ARG A 27 16.91 19.71 3.47
C ARG A 27 15.51 19.86 2.87
N TYR A 28 14.85 18.74 2.56
CA TYR A 28 13.45 18.74 2.12
C TYR A 28 12.55 19.47 3.11
N LEU A 29 12.66 19.17 4.41
CA LEU A 29 11.87 19.80 5.47
C LEU A 29 12.20 21.30 5.63
N GLU A 30 13.44 21.70 5.45
CA GLU A 30 13.84 23.11 5.47
C GLU A 30 13.15 23.90 4.35
N ILE A 31 13.22 23.39 3.12
CA ILE A 31 12.60 24.01 1.94
C ILE A 31 11.08 24.06 2.12
N ARG A 32 10.43 22.97 2.56
CA ARG A 32 8.98 22.92 2.77
C ARG A 32 8.50 23.91 3.84
N ARG A 33 9.30 24.16 4.88
CA ARG A 33 9.00 25.19 5.90
C ARG A 33 9.17 26.61 5.35
N LYS A 34 10.18 26.82 4.50
CA LYS A 34 10.44 28.11 3.85
C LYS A 34 9.40 28.46 2.78
N TYR A 35 8.83 27.44 2.13
CA TYR A 35 7.81 27.56 1.08
C TYR A 35 6.62 26.61 1.33
N PRO A 36 5.71 26.93 2.27
CA PRO A 36 4.61 26.04 2.68
C PRO A 36 3.56 25.76 1.60
N GLU A 37 3.47 26.62 0.59
CA GLU A 37 2.53 26.44 -0.54
C GLU A 37 3.19 25.76 -1.74
N SER A 38 4.51 25.60 -1.73
CA SER A 38 5.27 25.00 -2.83
C SER A 38 5.58 23.54 -2.51
N ASN A 39 5.29 22.63 -3.43
CA ASN A 39 5.74 21.25 -3.28
C ASN A 39 7.17 21.16 -3.83
N PRO A 40 8.20 20.96 -2.98
CA PRO A 40 9.53 20.66 -3.47
C PRO A 40 9.48 19.25 -4.03
N ASP A 41 9.14 19.15 -5.31
CA ASP A 41 8.93 17.88 -5.97
C ASP A 41 10.30 17.18 -6.08
N GLY A 42 10.51 16.18 -5.23
CA GLY A 42 11.70 15.33 -5.24
C GLY A 42 11.69 14.32 -6.38
N PHE A 43 11.11 14.67 -7.54
CA PHE A 43 11.02 13.78 -8.69
C PHE A 43 12.43 13.40 -9.15
N LEU A 44 12.70 12.09 -9.17
CA LEU A 44 13.93 11.52 -9.67
C LEU A 44 13.86 11.30 -11.17
N PHE A 45 12.68 10.94 -11.69
CA PHE A 45 12.48 10.49 -13.07
C PHE A 45 11.76 11.53 -13.93
N PHE A 46 10.88 12.33 -13.34
CA PHE A 46 10.08 13.35 -14.05
C PHE A 46 10.54 14.77 -13.69
N ARG A 47 11.78 15.11 -14.07
CA ARG A 47 12.35 16.42 -13.77
C ARG A 47 11.86 17.47 -14.78
N PRO A 48 11.42 18.66 -14.34
CA PRO A 48 10.90 19.71 -15.22
C PRO A 48 11.93 20.36 -16.16
N TYR A 49 13.19 19.90 -16.14
CA TYR A 49 14.29 20.47 -16.92
C TYR A 49 15.10 19.42 -17.71
N GLU A 50 14.69 18.15 -17.67
CA GLU A 50 15.38 17.05 -18.36
C GLU A 50 14.33 16.20 -19.09
N ASP A 51 14.01 16.59 -20.33
CA ASP A 51 12.92 16.01 -21.13
C ASP A 51 13.15 14.53 -21.55
N THR A 52 14.31 13.95 -21.26
CA THR A 52 14.73 12.64 -21.83
C THR A 52 14.90 11.50 -20.84
N ILE A 53 14.93 11.74 -19.52
CA ILE A 53 15.32 10.73 -18.53
C ILE A 53 14.44 9.46 -18.60
N GLY A 54 13.13 9.61 -18.75
CA GLY A 54 12.21 8.47 -18.78
C GLY A 54 12.46 7.51 -19.97
N PHE A 55 12.80 8.07 -21.14
CA PHE A 55 13.00 7.29 -22.36
C PHE A 55 14.29 6.46 -22.32
N GLU A 56 15.34 6.98 -21.68
CA GLU A 56 16.61 6.26 -21.51
C GLU A 56 16.41 4.97 -20.70
N TYR A 57 15.56 5.00 -19.66
CA TYR A 57 15.21 3.81 -18.89
C TYR A 57 14.42 2.80 -19.73
N ALA A 58 13.51 3.25 -20.60
CA ALA A 58 12.73 2.35 -21.45
C ALA A 58 13.58 1.56 -22.44
N ILE A 59 14.69 2.14 -22.91
CA ILE A 59 15.68 1.45 -23.75
C ILE A 59 16.57 0.55 -22.88
N THR A 60 17.10 1.10 -21.79
CA THR A 60 18.10 0.40 -20.96
C THR A 60 17.53 -0.84 -20.28
N LEU A 61 16.27 -0.79 -19.87
CA LEU A 61 15.61 -1.87 -19.12
C LEU A 61 14.80 -2.82 -20.00
N GLU A 62 14.69 -2.59 -21.32
CA GLU A 62 13.81 -3.36 -22.22
C GLU A 62 13.95 -4.88 -22.04
N GLN A 63 15.17 -5.40 -22.18
CA GLN A 63 15.45 -6.83 -22.05
C GLN A 63 15.21 -7.36 -20.63
N GLU A 64 15.35 -6.52 -19.61
CA GLU A 64 15.13 -6.92 -18.22
C GLU A 64 13.63 -6.98 -17.90
N LEU A 65 12.85 -6.02 -18.39
CA LEU A 65 11.39 -6.00 -18.26
C LEU A 65 10.74 -7.17 -18.99
N GLU A 66 11.20 -7.50 -20.20
CA GLU A 66 10.67 -8.60 -21.00
C GLU A 66 10.81 -9.97 -20.30
N LYS A 67 11.91 -10.21 -19.56
CA LYS A 67 12.10 -11.44 -18.76
C LYS A 67 10.96 -11.68 -17.78
N PHE A 68 10.33 -10.60 -17.31
CA PHE A 68 9.25 -10.64 -16.32
C PHE A 68 7.89 -10.30 -16.95
N GLN A 69 7.78 -10.42 -18.27
CA GLN A 69 6.54 -10.18 -19.04
C GLN A 69 6.00 -8.75 -18.90
N ILE A 70 6.85 -7.79 -18.54
CA ILE A 70 6.50 -6.37 -18.53
C ILE A 70 6.82 -5.82 -19.92
N THR A 71 5.81 -5.38 -20.65
CA THR A 71 6.03 -4.94 -22.04
C THR A 71 6.56 -3.52 -22.09
N GLN A 72 7.47 -3.24 -23.02
CA GLN A 72 8.00 -1.89 -23.23
C GLN A 72 6.86 -0.89 -23.53
N GLY A 73 5.83 -1.30 -24.27
CA GLY A 73 4.65 -0.47 -24.54
C GLY A 73 3.84 -0.14 -23.29
N THR A 74 3.72 -1.07 -22.33
CA THR A 74 3.12 -0.79 -21.02
C THR A 74 3.98 0.21 -20.24
N PHE A 75 5.30 0.01 -20.19
CA PHE A 75 6.21 0.89 -19.47
C PHE A 75 6.23 2.31 -20.05
N LEU A 76 6.39 2.47 -21.37
CA LEU A 76 6.35 3.78 -22.04
C LEU A 76 5.00 4.48 -21.83
N GLY A 77 3.90 3.75 -22.00
CA GLY A 77 2.58 4.34 -21.78
C GLY A 77 2.33 4.75 -20.32
N MET A 78 2.96 4.10 -19.35
CA MET A 78 2.99 4.55 -17.97
C MET A 78 3.79 5.84 -17.85
N LEU A 79 4.95 5.98 -18.50
CA LEU A 79 5.72 7.23 -18.48
C LEU A 79 4.94 8.42 -19.06
N ASP A 80 4.10 8.17 -20.06
CA ASP A 80 3.21 9.18 -20.66
C ASP A 80 1.94 9.47 -19.82
N GLY A 81 1.78 8.79 -18.68
CA GLY A 81 0.66 9.02 -17.77
C GLY A 81 -0.67 8.41 -18.22
N TYR A 82 -0.66 7.42 -19.12
CA TYR A 82 -1.90 6.78 -19.56
C TYR A 82 -2.48 5.90 -18.44
N PRO A 83 -3.68 6.19 -17.91
CA PRO A 83 -4.19 5.50 -16.71
C PRO A 83 -4.32 3.98 -16.86
N ASN A 84 -4.73 3.51 -18.03
CA ASN A 84 -4.83 2.08 -18.34
C ASN A 84 -3.45 1.41 -18.41
N ARG A 85 -2.40 2.13 -18.78
CA ARG A 85 -1.02 1.62 -18.83
C ARG A 85 -0.38 1.62 -17.45
N ILE A 86 -0.67 2.61 -16.63
CA ILE A 86 -0.30 2.63 -15.20
C ILE A 86 -0.88 1.40 -14.49
N ASP A 87 -2.20 1.16 -14.63
CA ASP A 87 -2.86 0.01 -14.02
C ASP A 87 -2.32 -1.33 -14.56
N GLN A 88 -2.13 -1.42 -15.89
CA GLN A 88 -1.55 -2.59 -16.53
C GLN A 88 -0.13 -2.90 -16.01
N LEU A 89 0.73 -1.90 -15.87
CA LEU A 89 2.08 -2.10 -15.31
C LEU A 89 2.00 -2.63 -13.88
N CYS A 90 1.05 -2.12 -13.09
CA CYS A 90 0.84 -2.60 -11.73
C CYS A 90 0.40 -4.06 -11.68
N LEU A 91 -0.47 -4.48 -12.61
CA LEU A 91 -0.89 -5.87 -12.73
C LEU A 91 0.26 -6.78 -13.19
N GLU A 92 1.09 -6.33 -14.13
CA GLU A 92 2.28 -7.07 -14.59
C GLU A 92 3.29 -7.24 -13.45
N MET A 93 3.53 -6.21 -12.63
CA MET A 93 4.35 -6.33 -11.41
C MET A 93 3.76 -7.33 -10.40
N LEU A 94 2.45 -7.34 -10.18
CA LEU A 94 1.80 -8.31 -9.28
C LEU A 94 1.97 -9.74 -9.79
N ALA A 95 1.81 -9.96 -11.11
CA ALA A 95 2.04 -11.26 -11.73
C ALA A 95 3.50 -11.72 -11.61
N ALA A 96 4.45 -10.78 -11.73
CA ALA A 96 5.87 -11.08 -11.54
C ALA A 96 6.20 -11.44 -10.07
N ILE A 97 5.54 -10.81 -9.09
CA ILE A 97 5.67 -11.18 -7.66
C ILE A 97 5.10 -12.58 -7.42
N ASP A 98 3.92 -12.88 -7.94
CA ASP A 98 3.30 -14.21 -7.81
C ASP A 98 4.21 -15.30 -8.43
N THR A 99 4.74 -15.04 -9.62
CA THR A 99 5.70 -15.93 -10.28
C THR A 99 6.96 -16.13 -9.44
N ARG A 100 7.50 -15.06 -8.84
CA ARG A 100 8.64 -15.13 -7.93
C ARG A 100 8.33 -16.03 -6.73
N GLU A 101 7.20 -15.84 -6.05
CA GLU A 101 6.82 -16.64 -4.89
C GLU A 101 6.76 -18.14 -5.23
N ASN A 102 6.25 -18.47 -6.42
CA ASN A 102 6.21 -19.86 -6.90
C ASN A 102 7.61 -20.41 -7.18
N ILE A 103 8.49 -19.65 -7.85
CA ILE A 103 9.84 -20.11 -8.21
C ILE A 103 10.76 -20.21 -6.98
N GLU A 104 10.71 -19.26 -6.04
CA GLU A 104 11.56 -19.27 -4.84
C GLU A 104 11.30 -20.49 -3.94
N ASN A 105 10.09 -21.06 -3.99
CA ASN A 105 9.75 -22.30 -3.29
C ASN A 105 10.40 -23.54 -3.93
N GLU A 106 10.67 -23.51 -5.23
CA GLU A 106 11.20 -24.65 -6.00
C GLU A 106 12.73 -24.56 -6.23
N ILE A 107 13.24 -23.35 -6.46
CA ILE A 107 14.61 -23.09 -6.89
C ILE A 107 15.29 -22.12 -5.91
N PRO A 108 16.27 -22.60 -5.11
CA PRO A 108 17.10 -21.72 -4.30
C PRO A 108 17.81 -20.66 -5.15
N HIS A 109 17.91 -19.44 -4.64
CA HIS A 109 18.61 -18.32 -5.29
C HIS A 109 18.03 -17.90 -6.66
N ALA A 110 16.74 -18.14 -6.91
CA ALA A 110 16.06 -17.75 -8.15
C ALA A 110 16.29 -16.29 -8.57
N ILE A 111 16.20 -15.35 -7.61
CA ILE A 111 16.44 -13.93 -7.86
C ILE A 111 17.90 -13.66 -8.26
N ALA A 112 18.86 -14.22 -7.53
CA ALA A 112 20.28 -14.00 -7.79
C ALA A 112 20.71 -14.53 -9.18
N ASN A 113 19.99 -15.56 -9.66
CA ASN A 113 20.17 -16.12 -10.99
C ASN A 113 19.34 -15.42 -12.08
N GLY A 114 18.58 -14.37 -11.73
CA GLY A 114 17.76 -13.61 -12.68
C GLY A 114 16.54 -14.37 -13.21
N LEU A 115 16.08 -15.42 -12.50
CA LEU A 115 14.91 -16.22 -12.86
C LEU A 115 13.59 -15.63 -12.34
N ALA A 116 13.68 -14.71 -11.38
CA ALA A 116 12.54 -14.05 -10.76
C ALA A 116 12.87 -12.56 -10.54
N ILE A 117 11.83 -11.72 -10.51
CA ILE A 117 12.01 -10.27 -10.38
C ILE A 117 12.66 -9.92 -9.03
N GLY A 118 13.74 -9.14 -9.07
CA GLY A 118 14.43 -8.68 -7.87
C GLY A 118 13.73 -7.49 -7.20
N ASP A 119 13.97 -7.33 -5.90
CA ASP A 119 13.43 -6.20 -5.13
C ASP A 119 13.87 -4.84 -5.67
N ALA A 120 15.11 -4.74 -6.17
CA ALA A 120 15.63 -3.48 -6.71
C ALA A 120 14.85 -2.99 -7.94
N LEU A 121 14.59 -3.88 -8.91
CA LEU A 121 13.80 -3.54 -10.10
C LEU A 121 12.35 -3.24 -9.71
N LEU A 122 11.77 -4.03 -8.79
CA LEU A 122 10.41 -3.82 -8.33
C LEU A 122 10.24 -2.47 -7.61
N ASP A 123 11.18 -2.10 -6.73
CA ASP A 123 11.16 -0.81 -6.03
C ASP A 123 11.36 0.35 -7.00
N PHE A 124 12.25 0.20 -7.99
CA PHE A 124 12.39 1.17 -9.08
C PHE A 124 11.06 1.38 -9.81
N LEU A 125 10.41 0.29 -10.26
CA LEU A 125 9.15 0.34 -11.00
C LEU A 125 8.01 0.96 -10.17
N ILE A 126 7.93 0.65 -8.88
CA ILE A 126 6.93 1.23 -7.98
C ILE A 126 7.15 2.73 -7.83
N ASN A 127 8.39 3.17 -7.62
CA ASN A 127 8.69 4.60 -7.45
C ASN A 127 8.44 5.39 -8.74
N ILE A 128 8.90 4.91 -9.90
CA ILE A 128 8.67 5.61 -11.16
C ILE A 128 7.18 5.64 -11.54
N THR A 129 6.41 4.60 -11.19
CA THR A 129 4.95 4.59 -11.35
C THR A 129 4.29 5.64 -10.45
N LEU A 130 4.73 5.77 -9.19
CA LEU A 130 4.23 6.81 -8.28
C LEU A 130 4.53 8.21 -8.80
N GLU A 131 5.76 8.43 -9.28
CA GLU A 131 6.13 9.72 -9.85
C GLU A 131 5.29 10.03 -11.08
N SER A 132 5.07 9.06 -11.98
CA SER A 132 4.19 9.23 -13.14
C SER A 132 2.77 9.62 -12.71
N ILE A 133 2.17 8.88 -11.77
CA ILE A 133 0.83 9.18 -11.23
C ILE A 133 0.78 10.61 -10.69
N SER A 134 1.80 11.01 -9.91
CA SER A 134 1.85 12.35 -9.30
C SER A 134 2.09 13.46 -10.32
N TYR A 135 3.01 13.25 -11.27
CA TYR A 135 3.39 14.22 -12.29
C TYR A 135 2.23 14.48 -13.26
N HIS A 136 1.60 13.42 -13.75
CA HIS A 136 0.46 13.49 -14.68
C HIS A 136 -0.89 13.67 -13.97
N LYS A 137 -0.91 13.74 -12.63
CA LYS A 137 -2.10 13.90 -11.79
C LYS A 137 -3.17 12.84 -12.06
N CYS A 138 -2.73 11.61 -12.25
CA CYS A 138 -3.62 10.47 -12.45
C CYS A 138 -4.26 10.04 -11.13
N GLU A 139 -5.39 9.33 -11.21
CA GLU A 139 -5.92 8.62 -10.06
C GLU A 139 -5.03 7.41 -9.73
N ILE A 140 -4.86 7.11 -8.44
CA ILE A 140 -4.10 5.95 -8.00
C ILE A 140 -4.93 4.69 -8.29
N PRO A 141 -4.48 3.76 -9.15
CA PRO A 141 -5.22 2.55 -9.41
C PRO A 141 -5.19 1.60 -8.20
N HIS A 142 -6.23 0.76 -8.08
CA HIS A 142 -6.34 -0.19 -6.97
C HIS A 142 -5.20 -1.23 -6.98
N SER A 143 -4.71 -1.60 -8.16
CA SER A 143 -3.55 -2.48 -8.36
C SER A 143 -2.28 -1.89 -7.73
N TYR A 144 -2.04 -0.59 -7.85
CA TYR A 144 -0.93 0.09 -7.20
C TYR A 144 -1.05 0.06 -5.67
N LEU A 145 -2.27 0.25 -5.14
CA LEU A 145 -2.50 0.11 -3.69
C LEU A 145 -2.23 -1.33 -3.22
N LEU A 146 -2.54 -2.35 -4.02
CA LEU A 146 -2.22 -3.73 -3.71
C LEU A 146 -0.71 -3.97 -3.71
N LEU A 147 0.03 -3.44 -4.69
CA LEU A 147 1.49 -3.50 -4.71
C LEU A 147 2.10 -2.93 -3.43
N LEU A 148 1.66 -1.74 -2.99
CA LEU A 148 2.14 -1.15 -1.74
C LEU A 148 1.82 -2.02 -0.52
N ARG A 149 0.62 -2.61 -0.46
CA ARG A 149 0.23 -3.51 0.64
C ARG A 149 1.12 -4.76 0.68
N MET A 150 1.48 -5.30 -0.48
CA MET A 150 2.39 -6.44 -0.58
C MET A 150 3.81 -6.06 -0.18
N ARG A 151 4.38 -4.99 -0.76
CA ARG A 151 5.75 -4.53 -0.44
C ARG A 151 5.94 -4.18 1.02
N THR A 152 4.95 -3.54 1.64
CA THR A 152 5.02 -3.17 3.07
C THR A 152 4.62 -4.31 4.00
N ASN A 153 4.28 -5.49 3.47
CA ASN A 153 3.76 -6.63 4.21
C ASN A 153 2.58 -6.24 5.12
N LEU A 154 1.72 -5.33 4.65
CA LEU A 154 0.68 -4.72 5.47
C LEU A 154 -0.35 -5.75 5.97
N LEU A 155 -0.62 -6.80 5.18
CA LEU A 155 -1.58 -7.83 5.54
C LEU A 155 -1.13 -8.66 6.76
N ASN A 156 0.18 -8.79 6.97
CA ASN A 156 0.76 -9.45 8.13
C ASN A 156 1.21 -8.45 9.22
N ASN A 157 0.85 -7.18 9.07
CA ASN A 157 1.17 -6.16 10.07
C ASN A 157 0.41 -6.41 11.37
N LYS A 158 1.10 -6.31 12.51
CA LYS A 158 0.54 -6.51 13.85
C LYS A 158 -0.76 -5.74 14.08
N TYR A 159 -0.85 -4.48 13.67
CA TYR A 159 -2.04 -3.66 13.90
C TYR A 159 -3.24 -4.15 13.09
N VAL A 160 -3.01 -4.58 11.84
CA VAL A 160 -4.03 -5.19 11.00
C VAL A 160 -4.46 -6.53 11.59
N SER A 161 -3.52 -7.40 11.95
CA SER A 161 -3.82 -8.71 12.54
C SER A 161 -4.59 -8.60 13.86
N GLU A 162 -4.23 -7.65 14.73
CA GLU A 162 -4.98 -7.38 15.96
C GLU A 162 -6.40 -6.93 15.69
N GLN A 163 -6.61 -6.03 14.73
CA GLN A 163 -7.93 -5.56 14.34
C GLN A 163 -8.78 -6.71 13.75
N THR A 164 -8.21 -7.51 12.84
CA THR A 164 -8.87 -8.69 12.28
C THR A 164 -9.22 -9.71 13.37
N SER A 165 -8.33 -9.94 14.34
CA SER A 165 -8.60 -10.81 15.49
C SER A 165 -9.76 -10.28 16.34
N ARG A 166 -9.80 -8.96 16.62
CA ARG A 166 -10.92 -8.31 17.33
C ARG A 166 -12.24 -8.45 16.56
N GLN A 167 -12.22 -8.30 15.24
CA GLN A 167 -13.41 -8.48 14.40
C GLN A 167 -13.88 -9.94 14.42
N ARG A 168 -13.00 -10.91 14.15
CA ARG A 168 -13.32 -12.35 14.25
C ARG A 168 -13.89 -12.71 15.61
N ARG A 169 -13.33 -12.15 16.68
CA ARG A 169 -13.85 -12.34 18.05
C ARG A 169 -15.27 -11.80 18.23
N LYS A 170 -15.59 -10.62 17.67
CA LYS A 170 -16.95 -10.07 17.70
C LYS A 170 -17.93 -10.93 16.89
N PHE A 171 -17.53 -11.37 15.70
CA PHE A 171 -18.34 -12.26 14.87
C PHE A 171 -18.60 -13.61 15.53
N ALA A 172 -17.56 -14.24 16.09
CA ALA A 172 -17.69 -15.49 16.83
C ALA A 172 -18.66 -15.36 18.02
N ALA A 173 -18.60 -14.23 18.75
CA ALA A 173 -19.55 -13.98 19.85
C ALA A 173 -21.00 -13.87 19.35
N LYS A 174 -21.23 -13.28 18.16
CA LYS A 174 -22.56 -13.21 17.54
C LYS A 174 -23.06 -14.60 17.13
N ILE A 175 -22.19 -15.42 16.52
CA ILE A 175 -22.56 -16.80 16.13
C ILE A 175 -22.91 -17.64 17.37
N VAL A 176 -22.13 -17.51 18.45
CA VAL A 176 -22.41 -18.18 19.74
C VAL A 176 -23.72 -17.69 20.37
N ALA A 177 -24.04 -16.40 20.22
CA ALA A 177 -25.30 -15.84 20.70
C ALA A 177 -26.51 -16.38 19.93
N GLU A 178 -26.41 -16.45 18.60
CA GLU A 178 -27.46 -16.94 17.70
C GLU A 178 -27.60 -18.47 17.73
N ASN A 179 -26.53 -19.21 18.04
CA ASN A 179 -26.49 -20.68 18.03
C ASN A 179 -25.86 -21.22 19.33
N PRO A 180 -26.58 -21.20 20.47
CA PRO A 180 -26.03 -21.58 21.77
C PRO A 180 -25.59 -23.05 21.86
N ASP A 181 -26.19 -23.93 21.06
CA ASP A 181 -25.91 -25.38 21.05
C ASP A 181 -24.89 -25.79 19.98
N ALA A 182 -24.39 -24.85 19.17
CA ALA A 182 -23.43 -25.16 18.11
C ALA A 182 -22.07 -25.59 18.67
N SER A 183 -21.45 -26.56 18.00
CA SER A 183 -20.13 -27.07 18.36
C SER A 183 -19.06 -25.98 18.24
N ILE A 184 -18.23 -25.84 19.27
CA ILE A 184 -17.07 -24.94 19.27
C ILE A 184 -16.15 -25.21 18.07
N ARG A 185 -16.03 -26.46 17.63
CA ARG A 185 -15.19 -26.80 16.46
C ARG A 185 -15.76 -26.25 15.17
N ASP A 186 -17.08 -26.26 15.02
CA ASP A 186 -17.76 -25.80 13.80
C ASP A 186 -17.70 -24.27 13.72
N ILE A 187 -17.97 -23.58 14.82
CA ILE A 187 -17.84 -22.11 14.92
C ILE A 187 -16.38 -21.69 14.68
N ALA A 188 -15.40 -22.42 15.24
CA ALA A 188 -13.99 -22.11 15.04
C ALA A 188 -13.55 -22.28 13.58
N LYS A 189 -14.03 -23.34 12.91
CA LYS A 189 -13.79 -23.59 11.49
C LYS A 189 -14.37 -22.49 10.62
N GLU A 190 -15.63 -22.12 10.85
CA GLU A 190 -16.31 -21.03 10.13
C GLU A 190 -15.57 -19.69 10.31
N MET A 191 -14.98 -19.47 11.49
CA MET A 191 -14.25 -18.25 11.80
C MET A 191 -12.78 -18.25 11.38
N GLY A 192 -12.29 -19.36 10.81
CA GLY A 192 -10.89 -19.50 10.42
C GLY A 192 -9.95 -19.31 11.61
N VAL A 193 -10.32 -19.80 12.79
CA VAL A 193 -9.50 -19.76 14.01
C VAL A 193 -9.33 -21.16 14.59
N ASN A 194 -8.26 -21.37 15.36
CA ASN A 194 -8.07 -22.62 16.09
C ASN A 194 -9.17 -22.76 17.16
N HIS A 195 -9.76 -23.95 17.31
CA HIS A 195 -10.77 -24.23 18.33
C HIS A 195 -10.29 -23.94 19.76
N VAL A 196 -9.00 -24.10 20.05
CA VAL A 196 -8.38 -23.72 21.33
C VAL A 196 -8.47 -22.21 21.56
N THR A 197 -8.27 -21.41 20.52
CA THR A 197 -8.38 -19.95 20.58
C THR A 197 -9.83 -19.54 20.88
N LEU A 198 -10.80 -20.14 20.20
CA LEU A 198 -12.21 -19.86 20.46
C LEU A 198 -12.62 -20.27 21.88
N TYR A 199 -12.15 -21.44 22.33
CA TYR A 199 -12.40 -21.90 23.70
C TYR A 199 -11.80 -20.96 24.76
N ALA A 200 -10.59 -20.44 24.52
CA ALA A 200 -9.99 -19.41 25.37
C ALA A 200 -10.81 -18.11 25.38
N TRP A 201 -11.32 -17.68 24.23
CA TRP A 201 -12.20 -16.51 24.16
C TRP A 201 -13.49 -16.71 24.95
N MET A 202 -14.14 -17.88 24.89
CA MET A 202 -15.36 -18.16 25.63
C MET A 202 -15.19 -18.07 27.15
N LYS A 203 -13.97 -18.26 27.67
CA LYS A 203 -13.65 -18.08 29.09
C LYS A 203 -13.45 -16.62 29.48
N ASP A 204 -13.13 -15.76 28.53
CA ASP A 204 -12.85 -14.35 28.77
C ASP A 204 -14.13 -13.55 29.05
N LYS A 205 -14.09 -12.72 30.10
CA LYS A 205 -15.21 -11.90 30.56
C LYS A 205 -15.74 -10.96 29.47
N LYS A 206 -14.86 -10.29 28.73
CA LYS A 206 -15.26 -9.38 27.64
C LYS A 206 -15.95 -10.12 26.51
N PHE A 207 -15.56 -11.36 26.22
CA PHE A 207 -16.26 -12.15 25.21
C PHE A 207 -17.69 -12.46 25.65
N LYS A 208 -17.87 -12.91 26.89
CA LYS A 208 -19.20 -13.19 27.46
C LYS A 208 -20.09 -11.95 27.43
N GLU A 209 -19.55 -10.78 27.78
CA GLU A 209 -20.28 -9.50 27.68
C GLU A 209 -20.70 -9.14 26.25
N ILE A 210 -19.93 -9.55 25.23
CA ILE A 210 -20.30 -9.34 23.82
C ILE A 210 -21.40 -10.34 23.42
N VAL A 211 -21.30 -11.60 23.85
CA VAL A 211 -22.33 -12.63 23.60
C VAL A 211 -23.66 -12.20 24.22
N GLU A 212 -23.67 -11.80 25.49
CA GLU A 212 -24.90 -11.35 26.17
C GLU A 212 -25.49 -10.10 25.53
N ARG A 213 -24.66 -9.13 25.13
CA ARG A 213 -25.12 -7.98 24.35
C ARG A 213 -25.72 -8.39 23.02
N ALA A 214 -25.14 -9.37 22.33
CA ALA A 214 -25.66 -9.87 21.07
C ALA A 214 -26.98 -10.66 21.23
N ARG A 215 -27.14 -11.41 22.33
CA ARG A 215 -28.40 -12.12 22.66
C ARG A 215 -29.55 -11.16 22.95
N ASN A 216 -29.25 -10.09 23.69
CA ASN A 216 -30.22 -9.07 24.06
C ASN A 216 -30.40 -7.99 22.98
N PHE A 217 -29.75 -8.14 21.82
CA PHE A 217 -29.89 -7.19 20.72
C PHE A 217 -31.20 -7.45 19.97
N ASP A 218 -32.24 -6.70 20.32
CA ASP A 218 -33.48 -6.67 19.56
C ASP A 218 -33.28 -5.88 18.26
N ARG A 219 -33.29 -6.59 17.13
CA ARG A 219 -33.19 -5.98 15.79
C ARG A 219 -34.38 -5.04 15.52
N GLU A 220 -35.59 -5.35 15.99
CA GLU A 220 -36.77 -4.51 15.76
C GLU A 220 -36.67 -3.17 16.51
N GLU A 221 -36.22 -3.20 17.76
CA GLU A 221 -36.04 -1.99 18.55
C GLU A 221 -34.93 -1.09 17.97
N PHE A 222 -33.83 -1.69 17.49
CA PHE A 222 -32.75 -0.96 16.83
C PHE A 222 -33.21 -0.27 15.54
N PHE A 223 -33.95 -0.95 14.66
CA PHE A 223 -34.45 -0.34 13.42
C PHE A 223 -35.55 0.70 13.68
N LYS A 224 -36.38 0.52 14.71
CA LYS A 224 -37.32 1.57 15.17
C LYS A 224 -36.59 2.82 15.66
N LEU A 225 -35.47 2.65 16.37
CA LEU A 225 -34.65 3.75 16.88
C LEU A 225 -33.94 4.50 15.73
N VAL A 226 -33.31 3.78 14.80
CA VAL A 226 -32.63 4.36 13.63
C VAL A 226 -33.64 5.04 12.69
N GLY A 227 -34.81 4.45 12.47
CA GLY A 227 -35.89 5.05 11.70
C GLY A 227 -36.41 6.36 12.30
N LYS A 228 -36.50 6.46 13.63
CA LYS A 228 -36.82 7.74 14.31
C LYS A 228 -35.75 8.79 14.07
N VAL A 229 -34.48 8.45 14.25
CA VAL A 229 -33.36 9.41 14.10
C VAL A 229 -33.21 9.90 12.65
N LEU A 230 -33.58 9.08 11.67
CA LEU A 230 -33.55 9.45 10.25
C LEU A 230 -34.77 10.26 9.80
N ASN A 231 -35.91 10.13 10.50
CA ASN A 231 -37.14 10.88 10.20
C ASN A 231 -37.27 12.19 11.00
N ASP A 232 -36.43 12.40 12.02
CA ASP A 232 -36.32 13.64 12.81
C ASP A 232 -35.25 14.62 12.25
N LYS A 233 -34.83 14.45 10.99
CA LYS A 233 -34.01 15.41 10.23
C LYS A 233 -34.78 15.93 9.02
#